data_AF-A0A0F9NBR4-F1
#
_entry.id   AF-A0A0F9NBR4-F1
#
_cell.length_a   1.000
_cell.length_b   1.000
_cell.length_c   1.000
_cell.angle_alpha   90.00
_cell.angle_beta   90.00
_cell.angle_gamma   90.00
#
_symmetry.space_group_name_H-M   'P 1'
#
loop_
_entity.id
_entity.type
_entity.pdbx_description
1 polymer ?
#
loop_
_entity_poly.entity_id
_entity_poly.type
_entity_poly.pdbx_seq_one_letter_code
_entity_poly.pdbx_strand_id
1 'polypeptide(L)' 'MEYRWIEQEEYDKIIGQFRLSVGETLSAFDFYGLGALIPGAVTEIESELEVALQKIRGKYKPYSKIKRIPRRDR' A
#
# COMPACT_ATOMS: atom_id res chain seq x y z
N MET A 1 -27.05 -7.83 -10.94
CA MET A 1 -26.21 -6.63 -10.87
C MET A 1 -24.84 -7.05 -11.39
N GLU A 2 -24.38 -6.49 -12.49
CA GLU A 2 -23.13 -6.91 -13.13
C GLU A 2 -21.96 -6.15 -12.47
N TYR A 3 -21.01 -6.88 -11.88
CA TYR A 3 -19.85 -6.26 -11.25
C TYR A 3 -18.90 -5.74 -12.33
N ARG A 4 -18.63 -4.43 -12.33
CA ARG A 4 -17.56 -3.84 -13.14
C ARG A 4 -16.27 -3.84 -12.32
N TRP A 5 -15.25 -4.52 -12.84
CA TRP A 5 -13.93 -4.50 -12.22
C TRP A 5 -13.27 -3.13 -12.47
N ILE A 6 -12.58 -2.62 -11.45
CA ILE A 6 -11.80 -1.38 -11.56
C ILE A 6 -10.64 -1.62 -12.54
N GLU A 7 -10.54 -0.75 -13.54
CA GLU A 7 -9.43 -0.79 -14.51
C GLU A 7 -8.11 -0.35 -13.87
N GLN A 8 -6.96 -0.68 -14.50
CA GLN A 8 -5.67 -0.35 -13.90
C GLN A 8 -5.50 1.16 -13.71
N GLU A 9 -5.95 1.96 -14.68
CA GLU A 9 -5.86 3.43 -14.61
C GLU A 9 -6.64 4.00 -13.42
N GLU A 10 -7.86 3.53 -13.19
CA GLU A 10 -8.67 3.96 -12.04
C GLU A 10 -8.07 3.49 -10.71
N TYR A 11 -7.51 2.29 -10.69
CA TYR A 11 -6.80 1.75 -9.52
C TYR A 11 -5.59 2.62 -9.15
N ASP A 12 -4.78 3.02 -10.12
CA ASP A 12 -3.61 3.88 -9.89
C ASP A 12 -4.03 5.28 -9.42
N LYS A 13 -5.15 5.82 -9.95
CA LYS A 13 -5.72 7.10 -9.48
C LYS A 13 -6.14 7.04 -8.00
N ILE A 14 -6.78 5.96 -7.57
CA ILE A 14 -7.19 5.76 -6.17
C ILE A 14 -5.97 5.76 -5.24
N ILE A 15 -4.90 5.03 -5.61
CA ILE A 15 -3.67 4.99 -4.83
C ILE A 15 -3.01 6.38 -4.77
N GLY A 16 -2.93 7.06 -5.92
CA GLY A 16 -2.37 8.41 -6.00
C GLY A 16 -3.10 9.40 -5.11
N GLN A 17 -4.44 9.40 -5.13
CA GLN A 17 -5.26 10.25 -4.25
C GLN A 17 -5.05 9.90 -2.78
N PHE A 18 -5.01 8.62 -2.44
CA PHE A 18 -4.78 8.19 -1.07
C PHE A 18 -3.43 8.67 -0.52
N ARG A 19 -2.34 8.53 -1.30
CA ARG A 19 -1.00 9.03 -0.92
C ARG A 19 -1.03 10.51 -0.55
N LEU A 20 -1.72 11.33 -1.35
CA LEU A 20 -1.85 12.76 -1.09
C LEU A 20 -2.61 13.03 0.21
N SER A 21 -3.78 12.40 0.40
CA SER A 21 -4.59 12.59 1.61
C SER A 21 -3.90 12.13 2.89
N VAL A 22 -3.17 11.01 2.84
CA VAL A 22 -2.41 10.52 4.00
C VAL A 22 -1.23 11.46 4.29
N GLY A 23 -0.49 11.89 3.27
CA GLY A 23 0.60 12.85 3.42
C GLY A 23 0.13 14.15 4.09
N GLU A 24 -0.99 14.71 3.63
CA GLU A 24 -1.60 15.90 4.24
C GLU A 24 -2.03 15.65 5.69
N THR A 25 -2.65 14.49 5.97
CA THR A 25 -3.06 14.13 7.33
C THR A 25 -1.86 14.03 8.27
N LEU A 26 -0.75 13.46 7.78
CA LEU A 26 0.47 13.28 8.56
C LEU A 26 1.32 14.56 8.67
N SER A 27 1.10 15.57 7.83
CA SER A 27 1.81 16.87 7.94
C SER A 27 1.61 17.54 9.30
N ALA A 28 0.53 17.24 10.02
CA ALA A 28 0.34 17.70 11.40
C ALA A 28 1.48 17.27 12.34
N PHE A 29 2.17 16.17 12.04
CA PHE A 29 3.32 15.68 12.81
C PHE A 29 4.59 16.50 12.57
N ASP A 30 4.67 17.30 11.50
CA ASP A 30 5.78 18.23 11.26
C ASP A 30 5.90 19.26 12.39
N PHE A 31 4.76 19.76 12.90
CA PHE A 31 4.72 20.71 14.02
C PHE A 31 5.32 20.14 15.31
N TYR A 32 5.35 18.82 15.45
CA TYR A 32 5.93 18.11 16.59
C TYR A 32 7.37 17.65 16.34
N GLY A 33 7.99 18.06 15.22
CA GLY A 33 9.36 17.70 14.86
C GLY A 33 9.51 16.26 14.35
N LEU A 34 8.42 15.59 13.99
CA LEU A 34 8.39 14.19 13.54
C LEU A 34 8.35 14.04 12.01
N GLY A 35 8.55 15.14 11.27
CA GLY A 35 8.42 15.18 9.81
C GLY A 35 9.24 14.16 9.03
N ALA A 36 10.46 13.88 9.52
CA ALA A 36 11.34 12.88 8.90
C ALA A 36 10.75 11.46 8.89
N LEU A 37 9.77 11.17 9.75
CA LEU A 37 9.10 9.87 9.83
C LEU A 37 7.90 9.75 8.86
N ILE A 38 7.38 10.87 8.38
CA ILE A 38 6.17 10.91 7.53
C ILE A 38 6.33 10.05 6.27
N PRO A 39 7.43 10.14 5.48
CA PRO A 39 7.55 9.34 4.27
C PRO A 39 7.52 7.83 4.52
N GLY A 40 8.10 7.38 5.64
CA GLY A 40 8.07 5.98 6.07
C GLY A 40 6.66 5.53 6.41
N ALA A 41 5.95 6.32 7.23
CA ALA A 41 4.57 6.03 7.61
C ALA A 41 3.62 6.03 6.40
N VAL A 42 3.76 6.96 5.45
CA VAL A 42 2.96 6.97 4.21
C VAL A 42 3.18 5.66 3.43
N THR A 43 4.42 5.20 3.31
CA THR A 43 4.76 3.98 2.58
C THR A 43 4.17 2.73 3.23
N GLU A 44 4.20 2.63 4.56
CA GLU A 44 3.62 1.51 5.30
C GLU A 44 2.10 1.45 5.13
N ILE A 45 1.42 2.58 5.29
CA ILE A 45 -0.04 2.68 5.15
C ILE A 45 -0.46 2.35 3.71
N GLU A 46 0.28 2.84 2.71
CA GLU A 46 0.03 2.53 1.32
C GLU A 46 0.14 1.03 1.03
N SER A 47 1.16 0.35 1.54
CA SER A 47 1.35 -1.09 1.35
C SER A 47 0.15 -1.89 1.87
N GLU A 48 -0.37 -1.54 3.06
CA GLU A 48 -1.57 -2.18 3.62
C GLU A 48 -2.83 -1.88 2.77
N LEU A 49 -2.96 -0.64 2.29
CA LEU A 49 -4.05 -0.27 1.40
C LEU A 49 -4.01 -1.07 0.10
N GLU A 50 -2.85 -1.16 -0.57
CA GLU A 50 -2.71 -1.92 -1.81
C GLU A 50 -3.11 -3.38 -1.61
N VAL A 51 -2.70 -4.01 -0.50
CA VAL A 51 -3.13 -5.37 -0.14
C VAL A 51 -4.66 -5.45 -0.03
N ALA A 52 -5.30 -4.49 0.63
CA ALA A 52 -6.75 -4.46 0.77
C ALA A 52 -7.46 -4.25 -0.58
N LEU A 53 -6.99 -3.30 -1.40
CA LEU A 53 -7.58 -3.00 -2.70
C LEU A 53 -7.40 -4.15 -3.70
N GLN A 54 -6.27 -4.86 -3.68
CA GLN A 54 -6.07 -6.06 -4.49
C GLN A 54 -7.06 -7.17 -4.12
N LYS A 55 -7.38 -7.32 -2.83
CA LYS A 55 -8.40 -8.29 -2.37
C LYS A 55 -9.79 -7.92 -2.88
N ILE A 56 -10.15 -6.64 -2.77
CA ILE A 56 -11.43 -6.12 -3.29
C ILE A 56 -11.53 -6.28 -4.81
N ARG A 57 -10.43 -6.04 -5.53
CA ARG A 57 -10.34 -6.16 -6.99
C ARG A 57 -10.27 -7.62 -7.48
N GLY A 58 -10.26 -8.61 -6.58
CA GLY A 58 -10.14 -10.03 -6.95
C GLY A 58 -8.80 -10.37 -7.63
N LYS A 59 -7.81 -9.46 -7.59
CA LYS A 59 -6.47 -9.64 -8.16
C LYS A 59 -5.42 -10.00 -7.11
N TYR A 60 -5.83 -10.13 -5.85
CA TYR A 60 -4.95 -10.59 -4.77
C TYR A 60 -4.44 -12.00 -5.07
N LYS A 61 -3.19 -12.07 -5.50
CA LYS A 61 -2.42 -13.30 -5.43
C LYS A 61 -1.81 -13.32 -4.02
N PRO A 62 -2.22 -14.23 -3.12
CA PRO A 62 -1.47 -14.40 -1.88
C PRO A 62 0.00 -14.61 -2.25
N TYR A 63 0.91 -13.97 -1.53
CA TYR A 63 2.35 -14.11 -1.69
C TYR A 63 2.75 -15.59 -1.49
N SER A 64 2.52 -16.43 -2.49
CA SER A 64 3.13 -17.74 -2.61
C SER A 64 4.51 -17.51 -3.20
N LYS A 65 5.47 -17.31 -2.30
CA LYS A 65 6.90 -17.66 -2.40
C LYS A 65 7.68 -16.76 -1.45
N ILE A 66 7.61 -17.08 -0.16
CA ILE A 66 8.86 -17.17 0.59
C ILE A 66 9.71 -18.16 -0.23
N LYS A 67 10.64 -17.66 -1.06
CA LYS A 67 11.74 -18.50 -1.54
C LYS A 67 12.38 -19.03 -0.27
N ARG A 68 12.15 -20.30 0.05
CA ARG A 68 12.92 -20.99 1.09
C ARG A 68 14.38 -20.79 0.72
N ILE A 69 15.08 -19.95 1.48
CA ILE A 69 16.53 -19.88 1.43
C ILE A 69 16.99 -21.31 1.75
N PRO A 70 17.70 -22.01 0.86
CA PRO A 70 18.23 -23.32 1.20
C PRO A 70 19.17 -23.10 2.38
N ARG A 71 18.82 -23.65 3.55
CA ARG A 71 19.76 -23.74 4.66
C ARG A 71 20.92 -24.60 4.14
N ARG A 72 22.07 -23.97 4.01
CA ARG A 72 23.33 -24.66 3.70
C ARG A 72 23.68 -25.39 5.00
N ASP A 73 23.36 -26.69 5.04
CA ASP A 73 23.82 -27.56 6.12
C ASP A 73 25.35 -27.47 6.16
N ARG A 74 25.87 -27.11 7.34
CA ARG A 74 27.29 -27.01 7.64
C ARG A 74 27.58 -27.89 8.83
#